data_AF-A0AAF3FFX1-F1
#
_entry.id   AF-A0AAF3FFX1-F1
#
_cell.length_a   1.000
_cell.length_b   1.000
_cell.length_c   1.000
_cell.angle_alpha   90.00
_cell.angle_beta   90.00
_cell.angle_gamma   90.00
#
_symmetry.space_group_name_H-M   'P 1'
#
loop_
_entity.id
_entity.type
_entity.pdbx_description
1 polymer ?
#
loop_
_entity_poly.entity_id
_entity_poly.type
_entity_poly.pdbx_seq_one_letter_code
_entity_poly.pdbx_strand_id
1 'polypeptide(L)' 'MNALIVDTLDKLASEIVRLREAAKKKKKMVTAVDMQAAVRLVFPEGFARHAIIEGAKALEKYRRSLKS' A
#
# COMPACT_ATOMS: atom_id res chain seq x y z
N MET A 1 12.65 5.86 16.11
CA MET A 1 11.63 5.13 15.32
C MET A 1 10.95 5.95 14.23
N ASN A 2 10.92 7.30 14.31
CA ASN A 2 10.31 8.12 13.27
C ASN A 2 10.96 7.92 11.88
N ALA A 3 12.30 7.88 11.82
CA ALA A 3 13.06 7.70 10.58
C ALA A 3 12.68 6.41 9.83
N LEU A 4 12.56 5.27 10.52
CA LEU A 4 12.16 4.00 9.91
C LEU A 4 10.79 4.09 9.23
N ILE A 5 9.84 4.78 9.86
CA ILE A 5 8.48 4.95 9.33
C ILE A 5 8.51 5.83 8.09
N VAL A 6 9.20 6.97 8.16
CA VAL A 6 9.35 7.91 7.03
C VAL A 6 10.02 7.21 5.85
N ASP A 7 11.17 6.57 6.06
CA ASP A 7 11.90 5.88 4.99
C ASP A 7 11.07 4.79 4.31
N THR A 8 10.24 4.09 5.09
CA THR A 8 9.36 3.03 4.57
C THR A 8 8.21 3.62 3.75
N LEU A 9 7.61 4.72 4.21
CA LEU A 9 6.55 5.42 3.49
C LEU A 9 7.06 5.99 2.16
N ASP A 10 8.26 6.57 2.15
CA ASP A 10 8.87 7.13 0.94
C ASP A 10 9.20 6.04 -0.08
N LYS A 11 9.69 4.87 0.38
CA LYS A 11 9.89 3.69 -0.47
C LYS A 11 8.59 3.19 -1.08
N LEU A 12 7.53 3.06 -0.28
CA LEU A 12 6.21 2.63 -0.76
C LEU A 12 5.61 3.61 -1.77
N ALA A 13 5.67 4.91 -1.49
CA ALA A 13 5.16 5.95 -2.38
C ALA A 13 5.89 5.94 -3.73
N SER A 14 7.22 5.86 -3.70
CA SER A 14 8.06 5.77 -4.90
C SER A 14 7.71 4.55 -5.74
N GLU A 15 7.48 3.41 -5.09
CA GLU A 15 7.16 2.17 -5.80
C GLU A 15 5.76 2.18 -6.41
N ILE A 16 4.79 2.82 -5.75
CA ILE A 16 3.45 3.04 -6.32
C ILE A 16 3.54 3.88 -7.61
N VAL A 17 4.36 4.93 -7.64
CA VAL A 17 4.53 5.77 -8.83
C VAL A 17 5.07 4.93 -9.99
N ARG A 18 6.16 4.19 -9.76
CA ARG A 18 6.77 3.31 -10.76
C ARG A 18 5.79 2.26 -11.29
N LEU A 19 5.05 1.61 -10.41
CA LEU A 19 4.03 0.62 -10.78
C LEU A 19 2.96 1.21 -11.71
N ARG A 20 2.54 2.45 -11.47
CA ARG A 20 1.51 3.11 -12.27
C ARG A 20 2.02 3.57 -13.62
N GLU A 21 3.25 4.09 -13.65
CA GLU A 21 3.95 4.45 -14.89
C GLU A 21 4.15 3.22 -15.76
N ALA A 22 4.67 2.13 -15.20
CA ALA A 22 4.87 0.86 -15.89
C ALA A 22 3.56 0.27 -16.43
N ALA A 23 2.47 0.35 -15.65
CA ALA A 23 1.15 -0.12 -16.06
C ALA A 23 0.39 0.85 -16.98
N LYS A 24 1.01 1.97 -17.40
CA LYS A 24 0.39 3.05 -18.22
C LYS A 24 -0.99 3.47 -17.69
N LYS A 25 -1.16 3.49 -16.36
CA LYS A 25 -2.43 3.82 -15.73
C LYS A 25 -2.73 5.30 -15.92
N LYS A 26 -3.67 5.61 -16.81
CA LYS A 26 -4.07 6.99 -17.15
C LYS A 26 -4.81 7.73 -16.03
N LYS A 27 -5.42 7.00 -15.08
CA LYS A 27 -6.11 7.62 -13.93
C LYS A 27 -5.06 8.19 -12.97
N LYS A 28 -5.34 9.33 -12.33
CA LYS A 28 -4.45 9.94 -11.31
C LYS A 28 -4.62 9.36 -9.89
N MET A 29 -5.62 8.50 -9.68
CA MET A 29 -6.01 8.04 -8.35
C MET A 29 -5.31 6.74 -7.93
N VAL A 30 -4.59 6.77 -6.81
CA VAL A 30 -4.00 5.60 -6.14
C VAL A 30 -5.09 4.78 -5.47
N THR A 31 -5.02 3.45 -5.60
CA THR A 31 -5.98 2.50 -5.05
C THR A 31 -5.33 1.57 -4.03
N ALA A 32 -6.14 0.89 -3.21
CA ALA A 32 -5.65 -0.14 -2.29
C ALA A 32 -4.90 -1.28 -3.00
N VAL A 33 -5.21 -1.55 -4.28
CA VAL A 33 -4.49 -2.54 -5.09
C VAL A 33 -3.07 -2.07 -5.43
N ASP A 34 -2.90 -0.77 -5.72
CA ASP A 34 -1.57 -0.21 -5.96
C ASP A 34 -0.71 -0.26 -4.69
N MET A 35 -1.30 0.06 -3.54
CA MET A 35 -0.64 -0.08 -2.23
C MET A 35 -0.27 -1.54 -1.94
N GLN A 36 -1.18 -2.48 -2.17
CA GLN A 36 -0.92 -3.91 -1.96
C GLN A 36 0.20 -4.44 -2.86
N ALA A 37 0.26 -3.97 -4.12
CA ALA A 37 1.34 -4.32 -5.04
C ALA A 37 2.68 -3.74 -4.57
N ALA A 38 2.72 -2.47 -4.16
CA ALA A 38 3.93 -1.85 -3.65
C ALA A 38 4.45 -2.54 -2.36
N VAL A 39 3.55 -2.94 -1.46
CA VAL A 39 3.91 -3.72 -0.26
C VAL A 39 4.58 -5.05 -0.62
N ARG A 40 4.13 -5.74 -1.68
CA ARG A 40 4.79 -6.98 -2.13
C ARG A 40 6.19 -6.75 -2.72
N LEU A 41 6.46 -5.55 -3.24
CA LEU A 41 7.74 -5.21 -3.85
C LEU A 41 8.75 -4.68 -2.83
N VAL A 42 8.29 -3.91 -1.84
CA VAL A 42 9.15 -3.28 -0.84
C VAL A 42 9.53 -4.25 0.29
N PHE A 43 8.66 -5.18 0.66
CA PHE A 43 8.89 -6.09 1.78
C PHE A 43 9.19 -7.53 1.33
N PRO A 44 10.02 -8.27 2.09
CA PRO A 44 10.14 -9.72 1.90
C PRO A 44 8.80 -10.42 2.07
N GLU A 45 8.61 -11.56 1.41
CA GLU A 45 7.32 -12.26 1.29
C GLU A 45 6.63 -12.53 2.64
N GLY A 46 7.41 -12.91 3.66
CA GLY A 46 6.91 -13.13 5.02
C GLY A 46 6.30 -11.87 5.66
N PHE A 47 6.92 -10.71 5.46
CA PHE A 47 6.40 -9.43 5.96
C PHE A 47 5.26 -8.90 5.11
N ALA A 48 5.38 -9.02 3.78
CA ALA A 48 4.35 -8.56 2.85
C ALA A 48 3.01 -9.25 3.11
N ARG A 49 2.98 -10.57 3.34
CA ARG A 49 1.72 -11.30 3.64
C ARG A 49 1.00 -10.73 4.86
N HIS A 50 1.71 -10.57 5.97
CA HIS A 50 1.12 -10.04 7.21
C HIS A 50 0.66 -8.59 7.03
N ALA A 51 1.49 -7.73 6.42
CA ALA A 51 1.14 -6.33 6.18
C ALA A 51 -0.13 -6.18 5.31
N ILE A 52 -0.29 -7.04 4.31
CA ILE A 52 -1.48 -7.06 3.44
C ILE A 52 -2.73 -7.49 4.21
N ILE A 53 -2.62 -8.52 5.05
CA ILE A 53 -3.73 -9.00 5.89
C ILE A 53 -4.19 -7.88 6.85
N GLU A 54 -3.26 -7.25 7.54
CA GLU A 54 -3.56 -6.15 8.47
C GLU A 54 -4.15 -4.94 7.74
N GLY A 55 -3.61 -4.60 6.56
CA GLY A 55 -4.18 -3.57 5.69
C GLY A 55 -5.63 -3.86 5.28
N ALA A 56 -5.95 -5.10 4.91
CA ALA A 56 -7.30 -5.50 4.54
C ALA A 56 -8.29 -5.41 5.72
N LYS A 57 -7.88 -5.87 6.91
CA LYS A 57 -8.66 -5.75 8.16
C LYS A 57 -8.95 -4.28 8.49
N ALA A 58 -7.94 -3.41 8.37
CA ALA A 58 -8.11 -1.97 8.59
C ALA A 58 -9.11 -1.36 7.60
N LEU A 59 -9.03 -1.76 6.32
CA LEU A 59 -9.95 -1.30 5.28
C LEU A 59 -11.40 -1.75 5.55
N GLU A 60 -11.60 -2.97 6.04
CA GLU A 60 -12.90 -3.49 6.44
C GLU A 60 -13.48 -2.69 7.62
N LYS A 61 -12.66 -2.43 8.65
CA LYS A 61 -13.04 -1.62 9.80
C LYS A 61 -13.46 -0.20 9.36
N TYR A 62 -12.69 0.43 8.48
CA TYR A 62 -13.01 1.75 7.94
C TYR A 62 -14.31 1.73 7.12
N ARG A 63 -14.54 0.71 6.30
CA ARG A 63 -15.80 0.57 5.55
C ARG A 63 -17.01 0.40 6.46
N ARG A 64 -16.86 -0.28 7.60
CA ARG A 64 -17.93 -0.43 8.61
C ARG A 64 -18.26 0.91 9.27
N SER A 65 -17.27 1.75 9.58
CA SER A 65 -17.51 3.06 10.19
C SER A 65 -18.18 4.07 9.26
N LEU A 66 -18.18 3.84 7.94
CA LEU A 66 -18.92 4.69 6.99
C LEU A 66 -20.42 4.36 6.91
N LYS A 67 -20.86 3.24 7.49
CA LYS A 67 -22.24 2.77 7.44
C LYS A 67 -23.02 3.00 8.75
N SER A 68 -22.40 3.67 9.73
CA SER A 68 -23.02 4.02 11.02
C SER A 68 -23.66 5.39 11.00
#